data_AF-A0A3B8Q929-F1
#
_entry.id   AF-A0A3B8Q929-F1
#
_cell.length_a   1.000
_cell.length_b   1.000
_cell.length_c   1.000
_cell.angle_alpha   90.00
_cell.angle_beta   90.00
_cell.angle_gamma   90.00
#
_symmetry.space_group_name_H-M   'P 1'
#
loop_
_entity.id
_entity.type
_entity.pdbx_description
1 polymer ?
#
loop_
_entity_poly.entity_id
_entity_poly.type
_entity_poly.pdbx_seq_one_letter_code
_entity_poly.pdbx_strand_id
1 'polypeptide(L)'
;MKTRNQRPTAPRFGHYDEIPGTYVGLCQMYLPRPIHSATEARVAGEMIAALAGFPLNDEQEDYLEAVSHFADEYDRARQPALPAADGLGVLRHLLEDRGQSGADLARFWASAAAWGR
;
A
#
# COMPACT_ATOMS: atom_id res chain seq x y z
N MET A 1 -14.12 -5.98 23.66
CA MET A 1 -13.72 -6.46 22.33
C MET A 1 -12.20 -6.40 22.25
N LYS A 2 -11.51 -7.55 22.15
CA LYS A 2 -10.04 -7.60 22.08
C LYS A 2 -9.61 -7.32 20.64
N THR A 3 -8.95 -6.19 20.42
CA THR A 3 -8.24 -5.87 19.18
C THR A 3 -7.22 -6.98 18.91
N ARG A 4 -7.40 -7.69 17.79
CA ARG A 4 -6.43 -8.69 17.32
C ARG A 4 -5.21 -7.92 16.82
N ASN A 5 -4.22 -7.80 17.69
CA ASN A 5 -2.93 -7.20 17.38
C ASN A 5 -2.30 -8.01 16.24
N GLN A 6 -2.33 -7.49 15.01
CA GLN A 6 -1.64 -8.10 13.89
C GLN A 6 -0.15 -7.87 14.12
N ARG A 7 0.57 -8.93 14.51
CA ARG A 7 2.05 -8.91 14.50
C ARG A 7 2.50 -8.64 13.07
N PRO A 8 3.47 -7.76 12.84
CA PRO A 8 4.19 -7.73 11.56
C PRO A 8 4.79 -9.13 11.37
N THR A 9 4.33 -9.85 10.34
CA THR A 9 5.00 -11.07 9.88
C THR A 9 6.38 -10.65 9.40
N ALA A 10 7.43 -11.37 9.80
CA ALA A 10 8.78 -11.08 9.34
C ALA A 10 8.81 -11.04 7.79
N PRO A 11 9.60 -10.13 7.18
CA PRO A 11 9.69 -10.05 5.74
C PRO A 11 10.11 -11.40 5.18
N ARG A 12 9.44 -11.84 4.11
CA ARG A 12 9.65 -13.18 3.54
C ARG A 12 11.05 -13.34 2.93
N PHE A 13 11.66 -12.25 2.49
CA PHE A 13 13.05 -12.17 2.05
C PHE A 13 13.74 -11.08 2.88
N GLY A 14 14.88 -11.43 3.48
CA GLY A 14 15.72 -10.49 4.21
C GLY A 14 16.70 -9.75 3.29
N HIS A 15 17.08 -10.39 2.18
CA HIS A 15 18.01 -9.85 1.20
C HIS A 15 17.56 -10.13 -0.24
N TYR A 16 18.03 -9.31 -1.18
CA TYR A 16 17.68 -9.42 -2.60
C TYR A 16 18.10 -10.77 -3.20
N ASP A 17 19.27 -11.28 -2.82
CA ASP A 17 19.82 -12.53 -3.36
C ASP A 17 19.00 -13.78 -2.98
N GLU A 18 18.07 -13.65 -2.02
CA GLU A 18 17.15 -14.71 -1.62
C GLU A 18 15.91 -14.78 -2.53
N ILE A 19 15.66 -13.73 -3.32
CA ILE A 19 14.52 -13.64 -4.21
C ILE A 19 14.86 -14.41 -5.49
N PRO A 20 14.05 -15.41 -5.89
CA PRO A 20 14.24 -16.06 -7.17
C PRO A 20 14.24 -15.02 -8.29
N GLY A 21 15.29 -15.06 -9.12
CA GLY A 21 15.46 -14.14 -10.23
C GLY A 21 14.53 -14.41 -11.41
N THR A 22 13.69 -15.44 -11.34
CA THR A 22 12.82 -15.84 -12.45
C THR A 22 11.34 -15.89 -12.07
N TYR A 23 10.48 -15.57 -13.03
CA TYR A 23 9.03 -15.60 -12.88
C TYR A 23 8.55 -16.99 -12.45
N VAL A 24 9.08 -18.04 -13.10
CA VAL A 24 8.73 -19.43 -12.78
C VAL A 24 9.16 -19.81 -11.37
N GLY A 25 10.34 -19.36 -10.93
CA GLY A 25 10.82 -19.59 -9.56
C GLY A 25 9.91 -18.93 -8.52
N LEU A 26 9.42 -17.73 -8.80
CA LEU A 26 8.44 -17.04 -7.95
C LEU A 26 7.09 -17.77 -7.92
N CYS A 27 6.61 -18.24 -9.08
CA CYS A 27 5.37 -19.03 -9.19
C CYS A 27 5.40 -20.34 -8.39
N GLN A 28 6.58 -20.97 -8.23
CA GLN A 28 6.73 -22.17 -7.39
C GLN A 28 6.54 -21.86 -5.90
N MET A 29 6.83 -20.62 -5.47
CA MET A 29 6.64 -20.19 -4.09
C MET A 29 5.21 -19.70 -3.81
N TYR A 30 4.62 -19.02 -4.78
CA TYR A 30 3.22 -18.59 -4.76
C TYR A 30 2.75 -18.39 -6.20
N LEU A 31 1.70 -19.12 -6.60
CA LEU A 31 1.16 -19.01 -7.95
C LEU A 31 0.20 -17.82 -8.04
N PRO A 32 0.46 -16.80 -8.88
CA PRO A 32 -0.48 -15.71 -9.10
C PRO A 32 -1.77 -16.25 -9.73
N ARG A 33 -2.89 -16.02 -9.06
CA ARG A 33 -4.22 -16.44 -9.51
C ARG A 33 -5.29 -15.53 -8.91
N PRO A 34 -6.50 -15.47 -9.51
CA PRO A 34 -7.63 -14.77 -8.92
C PRO A 34 -7.86 -15.21 -7.47
N ILE A 35 -8.07 -14.22 -6.60
CA ILE A 35 -8.19 -14.41 -5.16
C ILE A 35 -9.68 -14.54 -4.81
N HIS A 36 -10.00 -15.54 -3.99
CA HIS A 36 -11.39 -15.83 -3.60
C HIS A 36 -11.60 -15.77 -2.08
N SER A 37 -10.53 -15.74 -1.29
CA SER A 37 -10.58 -15.71 0.17
C SER A 37 -9.69 -14.64 0.80
N ALA A 38 -10.03 -14.23 2.02
CA ALA A 38 -9.20 -13.30 2.79
C ALA A 38 -7.84 -13.89 3.17
N THR A 39 -7.74 -15.22 3.27
CA THR A 39 -6.46 -15.90 3.52
C THR A 39 -5.53 -15.80 2.33
N GLU A 40 -6.05 -16.02 1.12
CA GLU A 40 -5.29 -15.83 -0.12
C GLU A 40 -4.88 -14.37 -0.30
N ALA A 41 -5.78 -13.42 -0.04
CA ALA A 41 -5.49 -11.99 -0.09
C ALA A 41 -4.33 -11.58 0.84
N ARG A 42 -4.30 -12.12 2.06
CA ARG A 42 -3.20 -11.89 3.00
C ARG A 42 -1.87 -12.44 2.45
N VAL A 43 -1.88 -13.65 1.88
CA VAL A 43 -0.65 -14.26 1.34
C VAL A 43 -0.15 -13.49 0.11
N ALA A 44 -1.07 -13.03 -0.75
CA ALA A 44 -0.73 -12.15 -1.88
C ALA A 44 -0.08 -10.85 -1.39
N GLY A 45 -0.67 -10.20 -0.38
CA GLY A 45 -0.11 -9.00 0.24
C GLY A 45 1.27 -9.23 0.87
N GLU A 46 1.49 -10.38 1.51
CA GLU A 46 2.81 -10.78 2.03
C GLU A 46 3.85 -10.95 0.91
N MET A 47 3.46 -11.49 -0.25
CA MET A 47 4.35 -11.58 -1.41
C MET A 47 4.67 -10.21 -2.00
N ILE A 48 3.67 -9.35 -2.18
CA ILE A 48 3.85 -7.97 -2.67
C ILE A 48 4.81 -7.21 -1.75
N ALA A 49 4.55 -7.25 -0.43
CA ALA A 49 5.38 -6.59 0.56
C ALA A 49 6.82 -7.13 0.61
N ALA A 50 7.01 -8.42 0.33
CA ALA A 50 8.34 -9.02 0.33
C ALA A 50 9.20 -8.64 -0.89
N LEU A 51 8.57 -8.28 -2.01
CA LEU A 51 9.26 -7.80 -3.21
C LEU A 51 9.42 -6.27 -3.22
N ALA A 52 8.54 -5.56 -2.51
CA ALA A 52 8.56 -4.11 -2.44
C ALA A 52 9.88 -3.56 -1.85
N GLY A 53 10.44 -2.54 -2.50
CA GLY A 53 11.66 -1.85 -2.03
C GLY A 53 12.98 -2.45 -2.51
N PHE A 54 12.95 -3.57 -3.23
CA PHE A 54 14.12 -4.12 -3.90
C PHE A 54 14.25 -3.59 -5.36
N PRO A 55 15.47 -3.52 -5.90
CA PRO A 55 15.69 -3.22 -7.32
C PRO A 55 15.41 -4.49 -8.15
N LEU A 56 14.13 -4.74 -8.44
CA LEU A 56 13.69 -5.93 -9.15
C LEU A 56 14.20 -5.97 -10.60
N ASN A 57 14.36 -7.18 -11.12
CA ASN A 57 14.55 -7.42 -12.55
C ASN A 57 13.21 -7.57 -13.28
N ASP A 58 13.24 -7.53 -14.62
CA ASP A 58 12.03 -7.61 -15.46
C ASP A 58 11.10 -8.79 -15.11
N GLU A 59 11.65 -10.00 -14.88
CA GLU A 59 10.82 -11.18 -14.55
C GLU A 59 10.19 -11.09 -13.15
N GLN A 60 10.86 -10.44 -12.21
CA GLN A 60 10.35 -10.20 -10.86
C GLN A 60 9.30 -9.10 -10.85
N GLU A 61 9.47 -8.06 -11.68
CA GLU A 61 8.50 -7.00 -11.91
C GLU A 61 7.22 -7.55 -12.55
N ASP A 62 7.34 -8.36 -13.60
CA ASP A 62 6.21 -9.04 -14.26
C ASP A 62 5.40 -9.89 -13.25
N TYR A 63 6.10 -10.59 -12.37
CA TYR A 63 5.47 -11.38 -11.30
C TYR A 63 4.77 -10.47 -10.27
N LEU A 64 5.42 -9.40 -9.83
CA LEU A 64 4.85 -8.45 -8.87
C LEU A 64 3.58 -7.80 -9.44
N GLU A 65 3.59 -7.43 -10.72
CA GLU A 65 2.43 -6.89 -11.42
C GLU A 65 1.27 -7.89 -11.43
N ALA A 66 1.54 -9.15 -11.79
CA ALA A 66 0.52 -10.19 -11.82
C ALA A 66 -0.14 -10.42 -10.44
N VAL A 67 0.65 -10.49 -9.36
CA VAL A 67 0.10 -10.67 -8.00
C VAL A 67 -0.68 -9.43 -7.56
N SER A 68 -0.16 -8.23 -7.86
CA SER A 68 -0.80 -6.96 -7.51
C SER A 68 -2.14 -6.78 -8.23
N HIS A 69 -2.23 -7.21 -9.48
CA HIS A 69 -3.47 -7.18 -10.25
C HIS A 69 -4.59 -7.98 -9.57
N PHE A 70 -4.33 -9.23 -9.19
CA PHE A 70 -5.35 -10.06 -8.52
C PHE A 70 -5.69 -9.57 -7.11
N ALA A 71 -4.74 -8.95 -6.41
CA ALA A 71 -5.00 -8.30 -5.13
C ALA A 71 -5.93 -7.09 -5.29
N ASP A 72 -5.68 -6.22 -6.28
CA ASP A 72 -6.54 -5.07 -6.58
C ASP A 72 -7.95 -5.51 -7.00
N GLU A 73 -8.08 -6.49 -7.88
CA GLU A 73 -9.40 -7.03 -8.27
C GLU A 73 -10.20 -7.55 -7.06
N TYR A 74 -9.53 -8.28 -6.16
CA TYR A 74 -10.15 -8.79 -4.94
C TYR A 74 -10.63 -7.68 -4.01
N ASP A 75 -9.80 -6.65 -3.82
CA ASP A 75 -10.10 -5.52 -2.96
C ASP A 75 -11.24 -4.69 -3.55
N ARG A 76 -11.19 -4.36 -4.84
CA ARG A 76 -12.25 -3.61 -5.54
C ARG A 76 -13.61 -4.29 -5.45
N ALA A 77 -13.66 -5.62 -5.54
CA ALA A 77 -14.91 -6.37 -5.40
C ALA A 77 -15.51 -6.33 -3.98
N ARG A 78 -14.71 -5.95 -2.97
CA ARG A 78 -15.08 -6.01 -1.54
C ARG A 78 -15.10 -4.65 -0.85
N GLN A 79 -14.61 -3.61 -1.49
CA GLN A 79 -14.70 -2.25 -0.97
C GLN A 79 -16.16 -1.77 -1.10
N PRO A 80 -16.86 -1.48 0.02
CA PRO A 80 -18.02 -0.61 -0.08
C PRO A 80 -17.52 0.70 -0.70
N ALA A 81 -18.27 1.27 -1.65
CA ALA A 81 -17.94 2.57 -2.22
C ALA A 81 -17.67 3.54 -1.05
N LEU A 82 -16.40 3.89 -0.83
CA LEU A 82 -16.06 4.86 0.20
C LEU A 82 -16.81 6.14 -0.19
N PRO A 83 -17.54 6.78 0.75
CA PRO A 83 -18.11 8.08 0.46
C PRO A 83 -16.99 8.98 -0.04
N ALA A 84 -17.23 9.70 -1.14
CA ALA A 84 -16.26 10.61 -1.70
C ALA A 84 -15.70 11.46 -0.55
N ALA A 85 -14.37 11.41 -0.37
CA ALA A 85 -13.75 12.15 0.71
C ALA A 85 -14.09 13.63 0.53
N ASP A 86 -14.79 14.20 1.50
CA ASP A 86 -14.97 15.65 1.57
C ASP A 86 -13.58 16.24 1.82
N GLY A 87 -12.93 16.73 0.77
CA GLY A 87 -11.58 17.28 0.86
C GLY A 87 -11.48 18.41 1.88
N LEU A 88 -12.54 19.20 2.06
CA LEU A 88 -12.63 20.22 3.11
C LEU A 88 -12.80 19.59 4.49
N GLY A 89 -13.56 18.51 4.59
CA GLY A 89 -13.69 17.70 5.79
C GLY A 89 -12.35 17.11 6.26
N VAL A 90 -11.58 16.53 5.34
CA VAL A 90 -10.24 16.00 5.62
C VAL A 90 -9.30 17.14 6.04
N LEU A 91 -9.28 18.25 5.31
CA LEU A 91 -8.45 19.40 5.65
C LEU A 91 -8.80 19.96 7.03
N ARG A 92 -10.09 20.10 7.34
CA ARG A 92 -10.57 20.55 8.65
C ARG A 92 -10.11 19.61 9.76
N HIS A 93 -10.23 18.30 9.56
CA HIS A 93 -9.77 17.31 10.53
C HIS A 93 -8.26 17.41 10.79
N LEU A 94 -7.45 17.60 9.75
CA LEU A 94 -6.00 17.77 9.87
C LEU A 94 -5.59 19.07 10.60
N LEU A 95 -6.36 20.15 10.41
CA LEU A 95 -6.16 21.40 11.14
C LEU A 95 -6.52 21.24 12.62
N GLU A 96 -7.67 20.63 12.91
CA GLU A 96 -8.13 20.34 14.27
C GLU A 96 -7.15 19.44 15.03
N ASP A 97 -6.64 18.37 14.41
CA ASP A 97 -5.67 17.44 15.01
C ASP A 97 -4.36 18.14 15.43
N ARG A 98 -3.97 19.18 14.68
CA ARG A 98 -2.80 20.02 15.00
C ARG A 98 -3.11 21.23 15.87
N GLY A 99 -4.36 21.40 16.30
CA GLY A 99 -4.81 22.59 17.04
C GLY A 99 -4.65 23.90 16.24
N GLN A 100 -4.62 23.80 14.91
CA GLN A 100 -4.44 24.93 14.01
C GLN A 100 -5.79 25.42 13.49
N SER A 101 -5.89 26.73 13.32
CA SER A 101 -7.05 27.36 12.68
C SER A 101 -6.83 27.51 11.18
N GLY A 102 -7.92 27.78 10.44
CA GLY A 102 -7.81 28.19 9.03
C GLY A 102 -6.95 29.46 8.83
N ALA A 103 -6.85 30.31 9.86
CA ALA A 103 -5.98 31.48 9.83
C ALA A 103 -4.48 31.11 9.96
N ASP A 104 -4.15 30.06 10.71
CA ASP A 104 -2.78 29.51 10.76
C ASP A 104 -2.38 28.95 9.40
N LEU A 105 -3.30 28.23 8.75
CA LEU A 105 -3.11 27.75 7.39
C LEU A 105 -2.89 28.94 6.43
N ALA A 106 -3.75 29.95 6.44
CA ALA A 106 -3.60 31.14 5.60
C ALA A 106 -2.25 31.86 5.81
N ARG A 107 -1.77 31.97 7.06
CA ARG A 107 -0.45 32.52 7.38
C ARG A 107 0.68 31.65 6.83
N PHE A 108 0.57 30.33 6.93
CA PHE A 108 1.53 29.38 6.37
C PHE A 108 1.63 29.51 4.85
N TRP A 109 0.50 29.63 4.14
CA TRP A 109 0.51 29.83 2.68
C TRP A 109 1.03 31.22 2.29
N ALA A 110 0.71 32.26 3.07
CA ALA A 110 1.22 33.60 2.84
C ALA A 110 2.75 33.69 3.02
N SER A 111 3.32 32.96 4.00
CA SER A 111 4.78 32.89 4.17
C SER A 111 5.44 31.97 3.15
N ALA A 112 4.78 30.89 2.73
CA ALA A 112 5.27 29.97 1.69
C ALA A 112 5.20 30.57 0.27
N ALA A 113 4.24 31.45 -0.03
CA ALA A 113 4.16 32.16 -1.30
C ALA A 113 5.34 33.14 -1.55
N ALA A 114 6.22 33.33 -0.55
CA ALA A 114 7.51 34.00 -0.71
C ALA A 114 8.61 33.09 -1.32
N TRP A 115 8.38 31.76 -1.41
CA TRP A 115 9.30 30.77 -2.01
C TRP A 115 9.01 30.53 -3.50
N GLY A 116 8.97 31.61 -4.28
CA GLY A 116 8.64 31.53 -5.70
C GLY A 116 8.94 32.81 -6.46
N ARG A 117 10.09 33.43 -6.18
CA ARG A 117 10.73 34.41 -7.08
C ARG A 117 12.17 34.01 -7.34
#